data_AF-A0AAE3R0R4-F1
#
_entry.id   AF-A0AAE3R0R4-F1
#
_cell.length_a   1.000
_cell.length_b   1.000
_cell.length_c   1.000
_cell.angle_alpha   90.00
_cell.angle_beta   90.00
_cell.angle_gamma   90.00
#
_symmetry.space_group_name_H-M   'P 1'
#
loop_
_entity.id
_entity.type
_entity.pdbx_description
1 polymer ?
#
loop_
_entity_poly.entity_id
_entity_poly.type
_entity_poly.pdbx_seq_one_letter_code
_entity_poly.pdbx_strand_id
1 'polypeptide(L)'
;MSQDSNNLIFLTLDKIHRLSSPKVSMWPGGNKYSYIPFLPFRFEGEAPGNLIYEKLKEVIRTFEGNIKWIMLDNKPPGKNYIIKPELAASFKLDRILRKEVVVDFLDEEAYYLLIDKAVEDIPALARHIEEKFTSTITTTHTRETLE
;
A
#
# COMPACT_ATOMS: atom_id res chain seq x y z
N MET A 1 -9.11 -6.54 -14.65
CA MET A 1 -8.20 -6.88 -13.53
C MET A 1 -8.70 -8.18 -12.94
N SER A 2 -7.84 -9.19 -12.76
CA SER A 2 -8.25 -10.42 -12.07
C SER A 2 -8.51 -10.12 -10.60
N GLN A 3 -9.38 -10.90 -9.96
CA GLN A 3 -9.63 -10.79 -8.53
C GLN A 3 -8.35 -11.02 -7.72
N ASP A 4 -7.44 -11.84 -8.24
CA ASP A 4 -6.15 -12.18 -7.63
C ASP A 4 -5.22 -10.96 -7.55
N SER A 5 -5.13 -10.15 -8.62
CA SER A 5 -4.30 -8.93 -8.58
C SER A 5 -4.87 -7.88 -7.62
N ASN A 6 -6.19 -7.79 -7.47
CA ASN A 6 -6.83 -6.79 -6.61
C ASN A 6 -6.53 -6.98 -5.12
N ASN A 7 -6.34 -8.25 -4.71
CA ASN A 7 -6.12 -8.62 -3.32
C ASN A 7 -4.65 -8.93 -3.01
N LEU A 8 -3.76 -8.86 -3.99
CA LEU A 8 -2.39 -9.35 -3.85
C LEU A 8 -1.61 -8.63 -2.75
N ILE A 9 -1.71 -7.29 -2.66
CA ILE A 9 -1.06 -6.52 -1.61
C ILE A 9 -1.56 -6.94 -0.23
N PHE A 10 -2.88 -7.13 -0.07
CA PHE A 10 -3.45 -7.60 1.19
C PHE A 10 -2.89 -8.97 1.58
N LEU A 11 -2.87 -9.92 0.64
CA LEU A 11 -2.36 -11.28 0.88
C LEU A 11 -0.87 -11.27 1.24
N THR A 12 -0.07 -10.44 0.57
CA THR A 12 1.35 -10.25 0.90
C THR A 12 1.54 -9.71 2.31
N LEU A 13 0.75 -8.71 2.71
CA LEU A 13 0.82 -8.16 4.06
C LEU A 13 0.39 -9.18 5.12
N ASP A 14 -0.68 -9.94 4.86
CA ASP A 14 -1.18 -10.97 5.79
C ASP A 14 -0.17 -12.11 6.03
N LYS A 15 0.64 -12.45 5.01
CA LYS A 15 1.79 -13.37 5.16
C LYS A 15 2.88 -12.82 6.08
N ILE A 16 3.13 -11.51 6.06
CA ILE A 16 4.13 -10.87 6.92
C ILE A 16 3.67 -10.92 8.37
N HIS A 17 2.45 -10.44 8.61
CA HIS A 17 1.80 -10.52 9.90
C HIS A 17 0.28 -10.42 9.70
N ARG A 18 -0.48 -11.15 10.51
CA ARG A 18 -1.92 -11.30 10.29
C ARG A 18 -2.62 -9.95 10.33
N LEU A 19 -3.50 -9.70 9.36
CA LEU A 19 -4.28 -8.46 9.28
C LEU A 19 -5.59 -8.57 10.05
N SER A 20 -5.98 -7.48 10.72
CA SER A 20 -7.30 -7.33 11.36
C SER A 20 -8.25 -6.39 10.61
N SER A 21 -7.86 -5.95 9.42
CA SER A 21 -8.64 -5.07 8.55
C SER A 21 -9.62 -5.85 7.66
N PRO A 22 -10.90 -5.43 7.55
CA PRO A 22 -11.91 -6.14 6.77
C PRO A 22 -11.82 -5.90 5.25
N LYS A 23 -11.04 -4.92 4.79
CA LYS A 23 -10.93 -4.58 3.37
C LYS A 23 -9.72 -5.27 2.75
N VAL A 24 -10.00 -6.17 1.81
CA VAL A 24 -8.98 -6.99 1.14
C VAL A 24 -8.57 -6.48 -0.24
N SER A 25 -9.34 -5.55 -0.80
CA SER A 25 -9.23 -5.10 -2.18
C SER A 25 -8.78 -3.64 -2.27
N MET A 26 -7.87 -3.38 -3.21
CA MET A 26 -7.37 -2.04 -3.55
C MET A 26 -8.40 -1.22 -4.34
N TRP A 27 -9.30 -1.88 -5.09
CA TRP A 27 -10.38 -1.25 -5.85
C TRP A 27 -11.75 -1.82 -5.45
N PRO A 28 -12.50 -1.12 -4.57
CA PRO A 28 -13.84 -1.55 -4.18
C PRO A 28 -14.81 -1.45 -5.37
N GLY A 29 -15.68 -2.46 -5.53
CA GLY A 29 -16.72 -2.46 -6.56
C GLY A 29 -16.31 -2.95 -7.95
N GLY A 30 -15.06 -3.39 -8.14
CA GLY A 30 -14.61 -4.11 -9.34
C GLY A 30 -14.29 -3.24 -10.57
N ASN A 31 -14.75 -1.99 -10.62
CA ASN A 31 -14.33 -1.03 -11.64
C ASN A 31 -13.06 -0.30 -11.19
N LYS A 32 -11.92 -0.59 -11.83
CA LYS A 32 -10.62 0.02 -11.51
C LYS A 32 -10.56 1.53 -11.74
N TYR A 33 -11.43 2.08 -12.59
CA TYR A 33 -11.44 3.50 -12.95
C TYR A 33 -12.43 4.34 -12.14
N SER A 34 -13.10 3.77 -11.14
CA SER A 34 -14.01 4.54 -10.27
C SER A 34 -13.28 5.25 -9.12
N TYR A 35 -12.15 4.71 -8.70
CA TYR A 35 -11.38 5.18 -7.56
C TYR A 35 -9.89 4.98 -7.81
N ILE A 36 -9.06 5.80 -7.16
CA ILE A 36 -7.64 5.46 -7.05
C ILE A 36 -7.47 4.20 -6.17
N PRO A 37 -6.45 3.36 -6.44
CA PRO A 37 -6.13 2.26 -5.56
C PRO A 37 -5.89 2.74 -4.13
N PHE A 38 -6.54 2.07 -3.18
CA PHE A 38 -6.54 2.46 -1.77
C PHE A 38 -6.75 1.23 -0.89
N LEU A 39 -5.72 0.85 -0.13
CA LEU A 39 -5.79 -0.27 0.81
C LEU A 39 -5.60 0.20 2.25
N PRO A 40 -6.67 0.31 3.05
CA PRO A 40 -6.56 0.52 4.47
C PRO A 40 -6.29 -0.81 5.17
N PHE A 41 -5.26 -0.87 6.00
CA PHE A 41 -4.86 -2.09 6.70
C PHE A 41 -4.40 -1.81 8.12
N ARG A 42 -4.37 -2.85 8.95
CA ARG A 42 -3.67 -2.87 10.24
C ARG A 42 -3.35 -4.30 10.61
N PHE A 43 -2.23 -4.51 11.27
CA PHE A 43 -1.86 -5.80 11.83
C PHE A 43 -2.63 -6.08 13.12
N GLU A 44 -2.98 -7.34 13.32
CA GLU A 44 -3.61 -7.82 14.56
C GLU A 44 -2.63 -7.72 15.74
N GLY A 45 -3.08 -7.21 16.88
CA GLY A 45 -2.23 -7.08 18.07
C GLY A 45 -1.21 -5.93 18.05
N GLU A 46 -1.03 -5.25 16.91
CA GLU A 46 -0.01 -4.22 16.76
C GLU A 46 -0.51 -2.79 17.03
N ALA A 47 0.22 -2.06 17.88
CA ALA A 47 -0.06 -0.66 18.17
C ALA A 47 0.38 0.24 17.00
N PRO A 48 -0.34 1.36 16.74
CA PRO A 48 0.14 2.39 15.83
C PRO A 48 1.54 2.87 16.25
N GLY A 49 2.42 3.03 15.27
CA GLY A 49 3.81 3.44 15.47
C GLY A 49 4.76 2.29 15.84
N ASN A 50 4.29 1.03 15.88
CA ASN A 50 5.20 -0.11 16.01
C ASN A 50 6.21 -0.11 14.84
N LEU A 51 7.45 -0.50 15.15
CA LEU A 51 8.55 -0.67 14.20
C LEU A 51 8.17 -1.47 12.93
N ILE A 52 7.24 -2.42 13.02
CA ILE A 52 6.74 -3.18 11.86
C ILE A 52 6.18 -2.24 10.77
N TYR A 53 5.46 -1.18 11.18
CA TYR A 53 4.89 -0.21 10.25
C TYR A 53 5.95 0.73 9.68
N GLU A 54 6.91 1.16 10.49
CA GLU A 54 8.01 2.01 10.00
C GLU A 54 8.89 1.28 8.97
N LYS A 55 9.22 0.01 9.23
CA LYS A 55 9.92 -0.86 8.26
C LYS A 55 9.12 -1.01 6.97
N LEU A 56 7.82 -1.28 7.07
CA LEU A 56 6.97 -1.44 5.89
C LEU A 56 6.88 -0.15 5.07
N LYS A 57 6.77 1.01 5.74
CA LYS A 57 6.75 2.33 5.11
C LYS A 57 8.03 2.60 4.33
N GLU A 58 9.20 2.23 4.87
CA GLU A 58 10.47 2.32 4.18
C GLU A 58 10.55 1.41 2.95
N VAL A 59 10.12 0.15 3.09
CA VAL A 59 10.08 -0.82 1.99
C VAL A 59 9.20 -0.30 0.84
N ILE A 60 8.00 0.21 1.14
CA ILE A 60 7.10 0.77 0.11
C ILE A 60 7.72 2.01 -0.54
N ARG A 61 8.33 2.91 0.24
CA ARG A 61 8.95 4.14 -0.27
C ARG A 61 10.11 3.88 -1.24
N THR A 62 10.81 2.76 -1.08
CA THR A 62 11.98 2.37 -1.90
C THR A 62 11.59 1.54 -3.12
N PHE A 63 10.30 1.28 -3.34
CA PHE A 63 9.83 0.60 -4.52
C PHE A 63 9.94 1.50 -5.76
N GLU A 64 10.64 1.01 -6.78
CA GLU A 64 10.81 1.68 -8.08
C GLU A 64 9.88 1.05 -9.11
N GLY A 65 8.62 1.48 -9.11
CA GLY A 65 7.59 1.08 -10.09
C GLY A 65 7.38 2.09 -11.21
N ASN A 66 6.32 1.90 -11.99
CA ASN A 66 5.86 2.88 -12.96
C ASN A 66 5.38 4.17 -12.28
N ILE A 67 4.87 4.07 -11.05
CA ILE A 67 4.45 5.20 -10.23
C ILE A 67 5.02 5.09 -8.81
N LYS A 68 5.00 6.22 -8.10
CA LYS A 68 5.40 6.24 -6.70
C LYS A 68 4.28 5.73 -5.81
N TRP A 69 4.65 4.97 -4.79
CA TRP A 69 3.74 4.43 -3.80
C TRP A 69 4.08 4.98 -2.41
N ILE A 70 3.06 5.23 -1.60
CA ILE A 70 3.23 5.74 -0.25
C ILE A 70 2.36 4.96 0.73
N MET A 71 2.87 4.90 1.97
CA MET A 71 2.12 4.45 3.13
C MET A 71 1.88 5.64 4.07
N LEU A 72 0.61 5.90 4.36
CA LEU A 72 0.17 6.98 5.25
C LEU A 72 -0.51 6.42 6.50
N ASP A 73 -0.35 7.15 7.59
CA ASP A 73 -1.04 6.86 8.85
C ASP A 73 -2.41 7.54 8.76
N ASN A 74 -3.51 6.78 8.89
CA ASN A 74 -4.84 7.39 8.94
C ASN A 74 -5.04 8.03 10.31
N LYS A 75 -5.46 9.30 10.33
CA LYS A 75 -5.73 9.98 11.61
C LYS A 75 -7.02 9.40 12.24
N PRO A 76 -7.22 9.56 13.56
CA PRO A 76 -8.34 8.95 14.28
C PRO A 76 -9.70 9.22 13.61
N PRO A 77 -10.69 8.29 13.70
CA PRO A 77 -10.77 7.16 14.64
C PRO A 77 -10.22 5.83 14.12
N GLY A 78 -9.87 5.75 12.83
CA GLY A 78 -9.36 4.53 12.22
C GLY A 78 -7.87 4.40 12.42
N LYS A 79 -7.43 3.57 13.38
CA LYS A 79 -6.02 3.19 13.60
C LYS A 79 -5.42 2.34 12.45
N ASN A 80 -5.76 2.67 11.21
CA ASN A 80 -5.34 1.94 10.02
C ASN A 80 -4.22 2.72 9.33
N TYR A 81 -3.34 2.00 8.66
CA TYR A 81 -2.44 2.54 7.67
C TYR A 81 -3.06 2.41 6.29
N ILE A 82 -2.58 3.20 5.34
CA ILE A 82 -3.12 3.25 3.99
C ILE A 82 -1.97 3.12 3.01
N ILE A 83 -2.06 2.16 2.08
CA ILE A 83 -1.20 2.09 0.89
C ILE A 83 -1.97 2.66 -0.30
N LYS A 84 -1.35 3.59 -1.03
CA LYS A 84 -1.91 4.20 -2.25
C LYS A 84 -0.80 4.79 -3.13
N PRO A 85 -1.11 5.11 -4.40
CA PRO A 85 -0.24 5.95 -5.21
C PRO A 85 0.05 7.30 -4.55
N GLU A 86 1.30 7.76 -4.70
CA GLU A 86 1.66 9.13 -4.37
C GLU A 86 1.12 10.06 -5.45
N LEU A 87 0.10 10.84 -5.07
CA LEU A 87 -0.33 12.00 -5.82
C LEU A 87 0.50 13.22 -5.37
N ALA A 88 0.41 14.33 -6.11
CA ALA A 88 1.08 15.58 -5.75
C ALA A 88 0.94 15.92 -4.25
N ALA A 89 1.95 16.56 -3.66
CA ALA A 89 2.11 16.74 -2.21
C ALA A 89 0.87 17.30 -1.47
N SER A 90 -0.01 17.99 -2.19
CA SER A 90 -1.32 18.50 -1.75
C SER A 90 -2.34 17.40 -1.36
N PHE A 91 -2.13 16.15 -1.79
CA PHE A 91 -3.07 15.01 -1.64
C PHE A 91 -2.66 13.98 -0.59
N LYS A 92 -2.09 14.44 0.53
CA LYS A 92 -1.95 13.63 1.75
C LYS A 92 -3.30 13.40 2.46
N LEU A 93 -4.34 13.11 1.68
CA LEU A 93 -5.66 12.76 2.17
C LEU A 93 -5.69 11.27 2.53
N ASP A 94 -6.22 10.97 3.71
CA ASP A 94 -6.38 9.64 4.31
C ASP A 94 -7.70 8.96 3.92
N ARG A 95 -8.28 9.36 2.78
CA ARG A 95 -9.55 8.85 2.24
C ARG A 95 -9.40 8.36 0.81
N ILE A 96 -10.27 7.41 0.45
CA ILE A 96 -10.41 6.97 -0.94
C ILE A 96 -10.90 8.14 -1.81
N LEU A 97 -10.24 8.36 -2.94
CA LEU A 97 -10.61 9.41 -3.88
C LEU A 97 -11.35 8.81 -5.08
N ARG A 98 -12.48 9.42 -5.41
CA ARG A 98 -13.23 9.10 -6.63
C ARG A 98 -12.52 9.69 -7.85
N LYS A 99 -12.78 9.11 -9.02
CA LYS A 99 -12.27 9.60 -10.31
C LYS A 99 -12.45 11.11 -10.47
N GLU A 100 -13.66 11.62 -10.24
CA GLU A 100 -14.01 13.02 -10.53
C GLU A 100 -13.09 13.98 -9.77
N VAL A 101 -12.82 13.67 -8.49
CA VAL A 101 -11.93 14.47 -7.66
C VAL A 101 -10.51 14.48 -8.21
N VAL A 102 -9.99 13.37 -8.74
CA VAL A 102 -8.61 13.29 -9.20
C VAL A 102 -8.44 13.87 -10.61
N VAL A 103 -9.46 13.70 -11.47
CA VAL A 103 -9.51 14.27 -12.81
C VAL A 103 -9.46 15.79 -12.76
N ASP A 104 -10.09 16.43 -11.76
CA ASP A 104 -10.00 17.88 -11.55
C ASP A 104 -8.55 18.38 -11.35
N PHE A 105 -7.61 17.49 -11.00
CA PHE A 105 -6.19 17.83 -10.78
C PHE A 105 -5.24 17.32 -11.86
N LEU A 106 -5.51 16.15 -12.43
CA LEU A 106 -4.59 15.49 -13.36
C LEU A 106 -5.06 15.52 -14.81
N ASP A 107 -6.32 15.88 -15.08
CA ASP A 107 -7.07 15.56 -16.30
C ASP A 107 -7.47 14.06 -16.44
N GLU A 108 -8.33 13.77 -17.41
CA GLU A 108 -8.92 12.44 -17.58
C GLU A 108 -7.92 11.43 -18.18
N GLU A 109 -7.05 11.86 -19.09
CA GLU A 109 -6.06 11.00 -19.73
C GLU A 109 -5.00 10.57 -18.72
N ALA A 110 -4.46 11.51 -17.95
CA ALA A 110 -3.49 11.22 -16.91
C ALA A 110 -4.10 10.38 -15.77
N TYR A 111 -5.39 10.56 -15.46
CA TYR A 111 -6.09 9.68 -14.52
C TYR A 111 -6.10 8.23 -15.00
N TYR A 112 -6.52 7.98 -16.24
CA TYR A 112 -6.53 6.61 -16.77
C TYR A 112 -5.14 6.00 -16.82
N LEU A 113 -4.14 6.78 -17.26
CA LEU A 113 -2.75 6.35 -17.28
C LEU A 113 -2.23 6.00 -15.88
N LEU A 114 -2.53 6.83 -14.87
CA LEU A 114 -2.18 6.56 -13.47
C LEU A 114 -2.78 5.23 -13.00
N ILE A 115 -4.07 4.99 -13.27
CA ILE A 115 -4.74 3.76 -12.87
C ILE A 115 -4.13 2.54 -13.56
N ASP A 116 -3.85 2.63 -14.86
CA ASP A 116 -3.26 1.52 -15.61
C ASP A 116 -1.85 1.19 -15.10
N LYS A 117 -1.02 2.21 -14.86
CA LYS A 117 0.29 2.04 -14.24
C LYS A 117 0.22 1.49 -12.82
N ALA A 118 -0.75 1.93 -12.02
CA ALA A 118 -0.95 1.38 -10.69
C ALA A 118 -1.31 -0.11 -10.73
N VAL A 119 -2.14 -0.53 -11.69
CA VAL A 119 -2.50 -1.95 -11.87
C VAL A 119 -1.29 -2.78 -12.31
N GLU A 120 -0.47 -2.26 -13.24
CA GLU A 120 0.78 -2.89 -13.68
C GLU A 120 1.78 -3.08 -12.54
N ASP A 121 1.83 -2.12 -11.60
CA ASP A 121 2.77 -2.16 -10.47
C ASP A 121 2.42 -3.21 -9.41
N ILE A 122 1.16 -3.61 -9.25
CA ILE A 122 0.72 -4.44 -8.10
C ILE A 122 1.55 -5.72 -7.92
N PRO A 123 1.81 -6.54 -8.96
CA PRO A 123 2.61 -7.75 -8.79
C PRO A 123 4.05 -7.47 -8.38
N ALA A 124 4.66 -6.42 -8.94
CA ALA A 124 6.03 -6.04 -8.63
C ALA A 124 6.15 -5.46 -7.22
N LEU A 125 5.20 -4.62 -6.81
CA LEU A 125 5.12 -4.05 -5.47
C LEU A 125 4.93 -5.14 -4.41
N ALA A 126 4.02 -6.09 -4.65
CA ALA A 126 3.78 -7.22 -3.76
C ALA A 126 5.05 -8.04 -3.52
N ARG A 127 5.75 -8.39 -4.61
CA ARG A 127 7.02 -9.13 -4.54
C ARG A 127 8.10 -8.32 -3.81
N HIS A 128 8.23 -7.03 -4.10
CA HIS A 128 9.20 -6.15 -3.43
C HIS A 128 8.95 -6.09 -1.92
N ILE A 129 7.69 -5.99 -1.50
CA ILE A 129 7.32 -6.05 -0.07
C ILE A 129 7.74 -7.39 0.53
N GLU A 130 7.42 -8.52 -0.11
CA GLU A 130 7.74 -9.87 0.38
C GLU A 130 9.26 -10.07 0.53
N GLU A 131 10.05 -9.69 -0.47
CA GLU A 131 11.51 -9.88 -0.50
C GLU A 131 12.24 -8.97 0.51
N LYS A 132 11.92 -7.66 0.49
CA LYS A 132 12.64 -6.68 1.30
C LYS A 132 12.24 -6.74 2.76
N PHE A 133 10.97 -7.00 3.06
CA PHE A 133 10.52 -7.11 4.45
C PHE A 133 11.14 -8.35 5.13
N THR A 134 11.17 -9.50 4.45
CA THR A 134 11.78 -10.73 4.97
C THR A 134 13.30 -10.60 5.16
N SER A 135 13.98 -9.92 4.23
CA SER A 135 15.42 -9.66 4.33
C SER A 135 15.79 -8.82 5.55
N THR A 136 14.93 -7.89 5.98
CA THR A 136 15.18 -7.07 7.18
C THR A 136 15.02 -7.82 8.50
N ILE A 137 14.31 -8.95 8.53
CA ILE A 137 14.17 -9.80 9.72
C ILE A 137 15.42 -10.68 9.89
N THR A 138 15.96 -11.18 8.78
CA THR A 138 17.14 -12.08 8.78
C THR A 138 18.40 -11.38 9.30
N THR A 139 18.59 -10.10 8.99
CA THR A 139 19.77 -9.33 9.44
C THR A 139 19.78 -9.02 10.94
N THR A 140 18.62 -9.06 11.61
CA THR A 140 18.56 -8.77 13.05
C THR A 140 18.95 -10.00 13.88
N HIS A 141 18.70 -11.21 13.40
CA HIS A 141 19.05 -12.44 14.13
C HIS A 141 20.54 -12.83 14.07
N THR A 142 21.31 -12.32 13.12
CA THR A 142 22.73 -12.70 12.97
C THR A 142 23.68 -11.84 13.82
N ARG A 143 23.20 -10.79 14.50
CA ARG A 143 24.04 -9.88 15.29
C ARG A 143 24.08 -10.13 16.80
N GLU A 144 23.32 -11.09 17.33
CA GLU A 144 23.25 -11.35 18.78
C GLU A 144 24.02 -12.60 19.26
N THR A 145 24.86 -13.22 18.43
CA THR A 145 25.66 -14.41 18.83
C THR A 145 27.18 -14.23 18.75
N LEU A 146 27.67 -12.98 18.76
CA LEU A 146 29.10 -12.70 18.82
C LEU A 146 29.41 -11.52 19.74
N GLU A 147 29.10 -11.64 21.04
CA GLU A 147 29.86 -11.00 22.13
C GLU A 147 29.89 -11.90 23.36
#